data_AF-A0A072NM72-F1
#
_entry.id   AF-A0A072NM72-F1
#
_cell.length_a   1.000
_cell.length_b   1.000
_cell.length_c   1.000
_cell.angle_alpha   90.00
_cell.angle_beta   90.00
_cell.angle_gamma   90.00
#
_symmetry.space_group_name_H-M   'P 1'
#
loop_
_entity.id
_entity.type
_entity.pdbx_description
1 polymer ?
#
loop_
_entity_poly.entity_id
_entity_poly.type
_entity_poly.pdbx_seq_one_letter_code
_entity_poly.pdbx_strand_id
1 'polypeptide(L)'
;MMDIFNMLGGMGQAQTTLGSRLGTSPQQTEAALEAAIPLLLGAMTRNAQDPQGAQALARALDGHDGRALDLFGQGQAPDPAEGQRILGKVFGGQQQAAAQAVSRRAGIDPQLALQVLSMAAPLVLAYLSRRRQGGQAGGMGGLDIGSILGGLLGGGMAGAGAGGLGGMLGGGQAQGDGRGPSGPLGSGQVIPGYTHTPAQPPLGQPGHSGTGQMGGDLGGLLGSLNRALDQDGDGSALDDLVGMFGGRRR
;
A
#
# COMPACT_ATOMS: atom_id res chain seq x y z
N MET A 1 19.22 -22.02 -16.52
CA MET A 1 19.51 -20.77 -15.75
C MET A 1 19.81 -19.57 -16.67
N MET A 2 19.61 -19.68 -18.00
CA MET A 2 19.91 -18.61 -18.98
C MET A 2 18.70 -17.73 -19.31
N ASP A 3 17.50 -18.07 -18.84
CA ASP A 3 16.24 -17.47 -19.28
C ASP A 3 15.80 -16.26 -18.47
N ILE A 4 16.27 -16.14 -17.22
CA ILE A 4 16.06 -14.93 -16.39
C ILE A 4 16.78 -13.73 -17.01
N PHE A 5 17.94 -13.92 -17.64
CA PHE A 5 18.67 -12.84 -18.31
C PHE A 5 17.99 -12.35 -19.59
N ASN A 6 17.24 -13.20 -20.30
CA ASN A 6 16.44 -12.79 -21.46
C ASN A 6 15.12 -12.12 -21.05
N MET A 7 14.51 -12.55 -19.93
CA MET A 7 13.31 -11.89 -19.39
C MET A 7 13.65 -10.56 -18.68
N LEU A 8 14.85 -10.47 -18.11
CA LEU A 8 15.52 -9.24 -17.68
C LEU A 8 16.24 -8.54 -18.85
N GLY A 9 16.07 -9.00 -20.09
CA GLY A 9 16.69 -8.38 -21.26
C GLY A 9 16.14 -6.97 -21.49
N GLY A 10 14.83 -6.77 -21.31
CA GLY A 10 14.22 -5.45 -21.40
C GLY A 10 14.66 -4.49 -20.28
N MET A 11 14.93 -5.01 -19.07
CA MET A 11 15.34 -4.18 -17.92
C MET A 11 16.85 -3.91 -17.92
N GLY A 12 17.68 -4.88 -18.33
CA GLY A 12 19.11 -4.70 -18.52
C GLY A 12 19.44 -3.76 -19.68
N GLN A 13 18.67 -3.84 -20.78
CA GLN A 13 18.78 -2.87 -21.88
C GLN A 13 18.33 -1.48 -21.46
N ALA A 14 17.26 -1.38 -20.65
CA ALA A 14 16.83 -0.12 -20.05
C ALA A 14 17.92 0.51 -19.18
N GLN A 15 18.52 -0.27 -18.26
CA GLN A 15 19.61 0.17 -17.40
C GLN A 15 20.84 0.58 -18.20
N THR A 16 21.21 -0.18 -19.24
CA THR A 16 22.34 0.14 -20.12
C THR A 16 22.08 1.41 -20.92
N THR A 17 20.86 1.59 -21.43
CA THR A 17 20.44 2.78 -22.19
C THR A 17 20.41 4.03 -21.30
N LEU A 18 19.91 3.90 -20.07
CA LEU A 18 19.90 4.96 -19.07
C LEU A 18 21.32 5.31 -18.62
N GLY A 19 22.11 4.33 -18.19
CA GLY A 19 23.48 4.54 -17.71
C GLY A 19 24.39 5.16 -18.77
N SER A 20 24.26 4.73 -20.03
CA SER A 20 25.05 5.28 -21.14
C SER A 20 24.67 6.73 -21.49
N ARG A 21 23.38 7.09 -21.36
CA ARG A 21 22.90 8.46 -21.65
C ARG A 21 23.14 9.42 -20.50
N LEU A 22 23.07 8.94 -19.27
CA LEU A 22 23.16 9.76 -18.05
C LEU A 22 24.56 9.76 -17.44
N GLY A 23 25.46 8.88 -17.89
CA GLY A 23 26.79 8.72 -17.31
C GLY A 23 26.78 8.12 -15.90
N THR A 24 25.72 7.40 -15.54
CA THR A 24 25.51 6.81 -14.21
C THR A 24 25.88 5.33 -14.18
N SER A 25 26.33 4.84 -13.04
CA SER A 25 26.53 3.40 -12.86
C SER A 25 25.18 2.65 -12.89
N PRO A 26 25.16 1.33 -13.19
CA PRO A 26 23.94 0.53 -13.10
C PRO A 26 23.27 0.64 -11.73
N GLN A 27 24.06 0.61 -10.65
CA GLN A 27 23.60 0.72 -9.26
C GLN A 27 22.96 2.09 -8.97
N GLN A 28 23.58 3.19 -9.43
CA GLN A 28 23.02 4.53 -9.28
C GLN A 28 21.71 4.69 -10.07
N THR A 29 21.66 4.10 -11.26
CA THR A 29 20.47 4.14 -12.12
C THR A 29 19.31 3.39 -11.48
N GLU A 30 19.57 2.20 -10.94
CA GLU A 30 18.60 1.39 -10.20
C GLU A 30 18.07 2.13 -8.98
N ALA A 31 18.97 2.63 -8.12
CA ALA A 31 18.58 3.41 -6.93
C ALA A 31 17.77 4.67 -7.29
N ALA A 32 18.09 5.32 -8.41
CA ALA A 32 17.35 6.49 -8.87
C ALA A 32 15.94 6.13 -9.35
N LEU A 33 15.78 5.02 -10.06
CA LEU A 33 14.46 4.52 -10.48
C LEU A 33 13.62 4.07 -9.29
N GLU A 34 14.21 3.35 -8.34
CA GLU A 34 13.56 2.92 -7.09
C GLU A 34 13.06 4.10 -6.27
N ALA A 35 13.77 5.23 -6.27
CA ALA A 35 13.33 6.46 -5.62
C ALA A 35 12.31 7.25 -6.46
N ALA A 36 12.50 7.30 -7.78
CA ALA A 36 11.69 8.12 -8.69
C ALA A 36 10.28 7.56 -8.88
N ILE A 37 10.12 6.24 -9.04
CA ILE A 37 8.83 5.62 -9.35
C ILE A 37 7.79 5.88 -8.24
N PRO A 38 8.08 5.62 -6.95
CA PRO A 38 7.12 5.91 -5.88
C PRO A 38 6.79 7.40 -5.77
N LEU A 39 7.77 8.29 -6.01
CA LEU A 39 7.53 9.75 -6.00
C LEU A 39 6.60 10.18 -7.12
N LEU A 40 6.81 9.68 -8.34
CA LEU A 40 5.94 9.95 -9.49
C LEU A 40 4.52 9.46 -9.21
N LEU A 41 4.39 8.23 -8.70
CA LEU A 41 3.09 7.64 -8.39
C LEU A 41 2.36 8.39 -7.27
N GLY A 42 3.08 8.81 -6.23
CA GLY A 42 2.54 9.63 -5.15
C GLY A 42 2.06 11.00 -5.65
N ALA A 43 2.83 11.66 -6.51
CA ALA A 43 2.43 12.93 -7.11
C ALA A 43 1.22 12.79 -8.05
N MET A 44 1.17 11.74 -8.88
CA MET A 44 0.00 11.44 -9.71
C MET A 44 -1.24 11.13 -8.87
N THR A 45 -1.09 10.38 -7.79
CA THR A 45 -2.17 10.09 -6.83
C THR A 45 -2.70 11.38 -6.21
N ARG A 46 -1.82 12.28 -5.77
CA ARG A 46 -2.20 13.59 -5.25
C ARG A 46 -2.95 14.42 -6.29
N ASN A 47 -2.51 14.42 -7.54
CA ASN A 47 -3.20 15.15 -8.60
C ASN A 47 -4.56 14.55 -8.94
N ALA A 48 -4.71 13.23 -8.86
CA ALA A 48 -5.99 12.56 -9.09
C ALA A 48 -7.04 12.86 -8.00
N GLN A 49 -6.63 13.36 -6.84
CA GLN A 49 -7.54 13.82 -5.78
C GLN A 49 -8.15 15.19 -6.09
N ASP A 50 -7.53 15.98 -6.97
CA ASP A 50 -8.06 17.26 -7.44
C ASP A 50 -8.84 17.07 -8.75
N PRO A 51 -10.04 17.66 -8.94
CA PRO A 51 -10.82 17.51 -10.16
C PRO A 51 -10.09 17.94 -11.44
N GLN A 52 -9.30 19.02 -11.39
CA GLN A 52 -8.54 19.49 -12.54
C GLN A 52 -7.33 18.59 -12.80
N GLY A 53 -6.64 18.18 -11.73
CA GLY A 53 -5.51 17.24 -11.80
C GLY A 53 -5.93 15.87 -12.36
N ALA A 54 -7.09 15.35 -11.95
CA ALA A 54 -7.66 14.11 -12.47
C ALA A 54 -7.97 14.20 -13.98
N GLN A 55 -8.56 15.31 -14.43
CA GLN A 55 -8.82 15.53 -15.87
C GLN A 55 -7.52 15.65 -16.67
N ALA A 56 -6.53 16.37 -16.14
CA ALA A 56 -5.22 16.49 -16.78
C ALA A 56 -4.51 15.13 -16.90
N LEU A 57 -4.59 14.31 -15.84
CA LEU A 57 -4.04 12.96 -15.83
C LEU A 57 -4.80 12.03 -16.78
N ALA A 58 -6.13 12.10 -16.84
CA ALA A 58 -6.94 11.33 -17.79
C ALA A 58 -6.54 11.63 -19.24
N ARG A 59 -6.41 12.93 -19.61
CA ARG A 59 -5.91 13.34 -20.93
C ARG A 59 -4.49 12.84 -21.21
N ALA A 60 -3.62 12.83 -20.19
CA ALA A 60 -2.27 12.30 -20.34
C ALA A 60 -2.30 10.78 -20.56
N LEU A 61 -3.18 10.04 -19.90
CA LEU A 61 -3.33 8.60 -20.13
C LEU A 61 -3.92 8.30 -21.51
N ASP A 62 -4.84 9.13 -22.01
CA ASP A 62 -5.42 9.02 -23.35
C ASP A 62 -4.42 9.33 -24.45
N GLY A 63 -3.48 10.25 -24.21
CA GLY A 63 -2.42 10.59 -25.17
C GLY A 63 -1.23 9.61 -25.18
N HIS A 64 -1.18 8.67 -24.24
CA HIS A 64 -0.03 7.78 -24.05
C HIS A 64 -0.48 6.31 -24.07
N ASP A 65 -0.57 5.72 -25.27
CA ASP A 65 -1.11 4.37 -25.52
C ASP A 65 -0.20 3.20 -25.09
N GLY A 66 0.70 3.39 -24.13
CA GLY A 66 1.65 2.35 -23.74
C GLY A 66 2.83 2.17 -24.71
N ARG A 67 2.80 2.76 -25.91
CA ARG A 67 3.86 2.65 -26.94
C ARG A 67 5.25 3.06 -26.43
N ALA A 68 5.31 4.03 -25.53
CA ALA A 68 6.59 4.46 -24.95
C ALA A 68 7.30 3.32 -24.21
N LEU A 69 6.56 2.39 -23.61
CA LEU A 69 7.12 1.20 -22.95
C LEU A 69 7.68 0.21 -23.98
N ASP A 70 6.97 0.00 -25.09
CA ASP A 70 7.42 -0.91 -26.16
C ASP A 70 8.65 -0.36 -26.89
N LEU A 71 8.67 0.95 -27.17
CA LEU A 71 9.81 1.65 -27.77
C LEU A 71 11.03 1.59 -26.84
N PHE A 72 10.82 1.79 -25.55
CA PHE A 72 11.89 1.68 -24.55
C PHE A 72 12.45 0.25 -24.46
N GLY A 73 11.59 -0.77 -24.52
CA GLY A 73 12.02 -2.16 -24.64
C GLY A 73 12.78 -2.49 -25.93
N GLN A 74 12.66 -1.65 -26.96
CA GLN A 74 13.43 -1.72 -28.21
C GLN A 74 14.71 -0.86 -28.17
N GLY A 75 15.06 -0.28 -27.01
CA GLY A 75 16.23 0.58 -26.84
C GLY A 75 16.02 2.04 -27.23
N GLN A 76 14.78 2.45 -27.55
CA GLN A 76 14.45 3.84 -27.86
C GLN A 76 14.00 4.57 -26.60
N ALA A 77 14.79 5.54 -26.13
CA ALA A 77 14.38 6.30 -24.96
C ALA A 77 13.23 7.28 -25.29
N PRO A 78 12.37 7.58 -24.29
CA PRO A 78 11.35 8.62 -24.42
C PRO A 78 11.93 9.99 -24.76
N ASP A 79 11.12 10.82 -25.41
CA ASP A 79 11.45 12.20 -25.70
C ASP A 79 11.65 13.00 -24.38
N PRO A 80 12.82 13.65 -24.18
CA PRO A 80 13.11 14.39 -22.96
C PRO A 80 12.22 15.63 -22.76
N ALA A 81 11.79 16.30 -23.84
CA ALA A 81 10.90 17.45 -23.78
C ALA A 81 9.47 17.03 -23.43
N GLU A 82 9.02 15.84 -23.87
CA GLU A 82 7.78 15.24 -23.37
C GLU A 82 7.88 14.91 -21.88
N GLY A 83 8.98 14.29 -21.46
CA GLY A 83 9.27 14.00 -20.06
C GLY A 83 9.15 15.22 -19.15
N GLN A 84 9.77 16.34 -19.53
CA GLN A 84 9.69 17.60 -18.79
C GLN A 84 8.27 18.17 -18.71
N ARG A 85 7.50 18.10 -19.80
CA ARG A 85 6.10 18.54 -19.83
C ARG A 85 5.23 17.70 -18.89
N ILE A 86 5.43 16.38 -18.87
CA ILE A 86 4.75 15.50 -17.92
C ILE A 86 5.13 15.84 -16.49
N LEU A 87 6.42 15.97 -16.20
CA LEU A 87 6.88 16.35 -14.85
C LEU A 87 6.28 17.67 -14.38
N GLY A 88 6.10 18.64 -15.28
CA GLY A 88 5.49 19.92 -14.95
C GLY A 88 4.05 19.75 -14.48
N LYS A 89 3.28 18.90 -15.16
CA LYS A 89 1.90 18.55 -14.78
C LYS A 89 1.85 17.70 -13.50
N VAL A 90 2.77 16.74 -13.36
CA VAL A 90 2.79 15.79 -12.24
C VAL A 90 3.21 16.48 -10.93
N PHE A 91 4.26 17.30 -10.96
CA PHE A 91 4.80 17.92 -9.74
C PHE A 91 4.34 19.36 -9.52
N GLY A 92 3.71 20.03 -10.49
CA GLY A 92 3.10 21.36 -10.31
C GLY A 92 4.04 22.43 -9.74
N GLY A 93 5.34 22.36 -10.05
CA GLY A 93 6.39 23.23 -9.50
C GLY A 93 7.33 22.55 -8.49
N GLN A 94 6.99 21.36 -7.98
CA GLN A 94 7.84 20.60 -7.04
C GLN A 94 8.90 19.73 -7.72
N GLN A 95 9.20 19.98 -9.00
CA GLN A 95 10.18 19.19 -9.77
C GLN A 95 11.56 19.22 -9.12
N GLN A 96 11.99 20.38 -8.62
CA GLN A 96 13.27 20.54 -7.94
C GLN A 96 13.31 19.75 -6.63
N ALA A 97 12.23 19.78 -5.84
CA ALA A 97 12.14 19.01 -4.61
C ALA A 97 12.15 17.50 -4.88
N ALA A 98 11.43 17.04 -5.91
CA ALA A 98 11.45 15.65 -6.35
C ALA A 98 12.85 15.21 -6.80
N ALA A 99 13.53 16.03 -7.61
CA ALA A 99 14.89 15.76 -8.05
C ALA A 99 15.87 15.68 -6.88
N GLN A 100 15.74 16.55 -5.87
CA GLN A 100 16.54 16.48 -4.65
C GLN A 100 16.30 15.19 -3.85
N ALA A 101 15.03 14.74 -3.74
CA ALA A 101 14.71 13.50 -3.04
C ALA A 101 15.34 12.28 -3.71
N VAL A 102 15.27 12.21 -5.05
CA VAL A 102 15.91 11.16 -5.85
C VAL A 102 17.43 11.25 -5.76
N SER A 103 18.00 12.45 -5.87
CA SER A 103 19.45 12.70 -5.78
C SER A 103 20.04 12.18 -4.46
N ARG A 104 19.41 12.49 -3.32
CA ARG A 104 19.86 12.03 -1.99
C ARG A 104 19.78 10.51 -1.84
N ARG A 105 18.74 9.88 -2.41
CA ARG A 105 18.54 8.43 -2.38
C ARG A 105 19.55 7.69 -3.23
N ALA A 106 19.80 8.18 -4.44
CA ALA A 106 20.61 7.50 -5.44
C ALA A 106 22.10 7.92 -5.43
N GLY A 107 22.46 8.95 -4.68
CA GLY A 107 23.83 9.48 -4.66
C GLY A 107 24.26 10.05 -6.01
N ILE A 108 23.33 10.71 -6.73
CA ILE A 108 23.58 11.32 -8.05
C ILE A 108 23.28 12.82 -8.01
N ASP A 109 23.82 13.58 -8.96
CA ASP A 109 23.53 15.00 -9.09
C ASP A 109 22.03 15.29 -9.27
N PRO A 110 21.50 16.38 -8.69
CA PRO A 110 20.11 16.78 -8.86
C PRO A 110 19.67 16.96 -10.32
N GLN A 111 20.59 17.38 -11.18
CA GLN A 111 20.33 17.55 -12.61
C GLN A 111 20.19 16.19 -13.32
N LEU A 112 20.96 15.17 -12.89
CA LEU A 112 20.80 13.79 -13.37
C LEU A 112 19.51 13.17 -12.82
N ALA A 113 19.19 13.41 -11.54
CA ALA A 113 17.94 12.96 -10.95
C ALA A 113 16.71 13.52 -11.68
N LEU A 114 16.76 14.79 -12.12
CA LEU A 114 15.69 15.38 -12.94
C LEU A 114 15.57 14.69 -14.32
N GLN A 115 16.69 14.31 -14.93
CA GLN A 115 16.69 13.55 -16.19
C GLN A 115 16.12 12.14 -16.00
N VAL A 116 16.47 11.45 -14.92
CA VAL A 116 15.87 10.14 -14.55
C VAL A 116 14.36 10.29 -14.41
N LEU A 117 13.89 11.28 -13.64
CA LEU A 117 12.46 11.57 -13.49
C LEU A 117 11.79 11.84 -14.84
N SER A 118 12.46 12.59 -15.72
CA SER A 118 11.93 12.96 -17.05
C SER A 118 11.78 11.74 -17.96
N MET A 119 12.71 10.79 -17.89
CA MET A 119 12.61 9.52 -18.62
C MET A 119 11.59 8.56 -18.00
N ALA A 120 11.52 8.50 -16.68
CA ALA A 120 10.65 7.59 -15.96
C ALA A 120 9.16 7.99 -16.10
N ALA A 121 8.85 9.28 -16.12
CA ALA A 121 7.46 9.75 -16.12
C ALA A 121 6.62 9.27 -17.32
N PRO A 122 7.08 9.34 -18.60
CA PRO A 122 6.37 8.74 -19.73
C PRO A 122 6.18 7.23 -19.61
N LEU A 123 7.14 6.50 -19.03
CA LEU A 123 7.07 5.05 -18.87
C LEU A 123 6.02 4.66 -17.82
N VAL A 124 5.96 5.39 -16.71
CA VAL A 124 4.93 5.22 -15.68
C VAL A 124 3.55 5.51 -16.26
N LEU A 125 3.38 6.60 -17.02
CA LEU A 125 2.11 6.89 -17.69
C LEU A 125 1.73 5.82 -18.71
N ALA A 126 2.69 5.35 -19.52
CA ALA A 126 2.48 4.28 -20.49
C ALA A 126 2.02 2.98 -19.81
N TYR A 127 2.63 2.63 -18.68
CA TYR A 127 2.23 1.48 -17.87
C TYR A 127 0.81 1.64 -17.31
N LEU A 128 0.50 2.79 -16.72
CA LEU A 128 -0.84 3.08 -16.19
C LEU A 128 -1.92 3.06 -17.28
N SER A 129 -1.62 3.61 -18.45
CA SER A 129 -2.54 3.60 -19.60
C SER A 129 -2.79 2.17 -20.08
N ARG A 130 -1.74 1.34 -20.22
CA ARG A 130 -1.89 -0.08 -20.55
C ARG A 130 -2.73 -0.83 -19.52
N ARG A 131 -2.57 -0.53 -18.22
CA ARG A 131 -3.37 -1.15 -17.15
C ARG A 131 -4.85 -0.76 -17.26
N ARG A 132 -5.14 0.50 -17.54
CA ARG A 132 -6.50 1.00 -17.76
C ARG A 132 -7.15 0.35 -18.99
N GLN A 133 -6.44 0.29 -20.12
CA GLN A 133 -6.91 -0.32 -21.37
C GLN A 133 -7.10 -1.84 -21.24
N GLY A 134 -6.16 -2.53 -20.58
CA GLY A 134 -6.24 -3.97 -20.35
C GLY A 134 -7.38 -4.37 -19.41
N GLY A 135 -7.78 -3.49 -18.49
CA GLY A 135 -8.98 -3.70 -17.66
C GLY A 135 -10.30 -3.49 -18.40
N GLN A 136 -10.30 -2.69 -19.47
CA GLN A 136 -11.47 -2.51 -20.34
C GLN A 136 -11.80 -3.76 -21.16
N ALA A 137 -10.83 -4.64 -21.42
CA ALA A 137 -11.04 -5.90 -22.12
C ALA A 137 -11.76 -6.98 -21.27
N GLY A 138 -11.91 -6.75 -19.95
CA GLY A 138 -12.48 -7.70 -18.98
C GLY A 138 -13.94 -7.45 -18.57
N GLY A 139 -14.71 -6.64 -19.29
CA GLY A 139 -16.16 -6.49 -19.07
C GLY A 139 -16.59 -5.75 -17.80
N MET A 140 -15.66 -5.13 -17.06
CA MET A 140 -15.96 -4.31 -15.89
C MET A 140 -15.74 -2.85 -16.26
N GLY A 141 -16.83 -2.08 -16.32
CA GLY A 141 -16.85 -0.70 -16.78
C GLY A 141 -15.79 0.17 -16.10
N GLY A 142 -15.06 0.93 -16.93
CA GLY A 142 -14.18 2.05 -16.55
C GLY A 142 -13.43 1.89 -15.23
N LEU A 143 -12.24 1.28 -15.26
CA LEU A 143 -11.35 1.36 -14.10
C LEU A 143 -10.99 2.83 -13.83
N ASP A 144 -11.54 3.39 -12.76
CA ASP A 144 -11.18 4.71 -12.29
C ASP A 144 -9.69 4.76 -11.91
N ILE A 145 -9.04 5.86 -12.27
CA ILE A 145 -7.62 6.10 -11.97
C ILE A 145 -7.37 6.02 -10.46
N GLY A 146 -8.31 6.53 -9.66
CA GLY A 146 -8.26 6.43 -8.19
C GLY A 146 -8.29 4.99 -7.70
N SER A 147 -9.05 4.10 -8.35
CA SER A 147 -9.11 2.68 -8.02
C SER A 147 -7.85 1.93 -8.44
N ILE A 148 -7.25 2.29 -9.58
CA ILE A 148 -5.97 1.70 -10.03
C ILE A 148 -4.83 2.11 -9.09
N LEU A 149 -4.73 3.41 -8.78
CA LEU A 149 -3.70 3.95 -7.90
C LEU A 149 -3.91 3.49 -6.45
N GLY A 150 -5.16 3.48 -5.98
CA GLY A 150 -5.55 2.98 -4.66
C GLY A 150 -5.34 1.47 -4.52
N GLY A 151 -5.58 0.69 -5.57
CA GLY A 151 -5.27 -0.74 -5.59
C GLY A 151 -3.77 -1.02 -5.58
N LEU A 152 -2.96 -0.17 -6.23
CA LEU A 152 -1.50 -0.31 -6.22
C LEU A 152 -0.89 0.09 -4.86
N LEU A 153 -1.38 1.17 -4.26
CA LEU A 153 -0.89 1.66 -2.97
C LEU A 153 -1.44 0.86 -1.78
N GLY A 154 -2.71 0.44 -1.85
CA GLY A 154 -3.39 -0.36 -0.82
C GLY A 154 -3.20 -1.87 -0.96
N GLY A 155 -2.88 -2.36 -2.16
CA GLY A 155 -2.67 -3.80 -2.42
C GLY A 155 -1.30 -4.33 -2.01
N GLY A 156 -0.34 -3.46 -1.67
CA GLY A 156 1.02 -3.83 -1.25
C GLY A 156 1.11 -4.59 0.09
N MET A 157 0.01 -4.66 0.86
CA MET A 157 -0.07 -5.43 2.11
C MET A 157 -1.11 -6.57 2.07
N ALA A 158 -1.88 -6.71 0.98
CA ALA A 158 -2.93 -7.72 0.83
C ALA A 158 -2.72 -8.66 -0.38
N GLY A 159 -1.53 -8.63 -0.98
CA GLY A 159 -1.19 -9.34 -2.21
C GLY A 159 -0.56 -10.73 -2.05
N ALA A 160 -0.55 -11.30 -0.84
CA ALA A 160 -0.19 -12.71 -0.61
C ALA A 160 -1.44 -13.48 -0.15
N GLY A 161 -2.47 -13.58 -1.01
CA GLY A 161 -3.68 -14.33 -0.66
C GLY A 161 -4.86 -14.33 -1.64
N ALA A 162 -4.89 -13.52 -2.69
CA ALA A 162 -6.05 -13.43 -3.59
C ALA A 162 -5.99 -14.44 -4.76
N GLY A 163 -5.75 -15.71 -4.45
CA GLY A 163 -5.68 -16.84 -5.41
C GLY A 163 -6.68 -17.96 -5.14
N GLY A 164 -7.69 -17.75 -4.29
CA GLY A 164 -8.72 -18.74 -4.02
C GLY A 164 -9.96 -18.05 -3.45
N LEU A 165 -11.12 -18.71 -3.53
CA LEU A 165 -12.46 -18.23 -3.10
C LEU A 165 -13.33 -17.57 -4.19
N GLY A 166 -13.11 -17.92 -5.46
CA GLY A 166 -14.04 -17.63 -6.56
C GLY A 166 -15.10 -18.72 -6.82
N GLY A 167 -15.42 -19.62 -5.86
CA GLY A 167 -16.16 -20.84 -6.20
C GLY A 167 -17.01 -21.53 -5.14
N MET A 168 -17.52 -20.84 -4.10
CA MET A 168 -18.35 -21.52 -3.09
C MET A 168 -19.56 -20.73 -2.57
N LEU A 169 -20.17 -19.89 -3.40
CA LEU A 169 -21.48 -19.29 -3.07
C LEU A 169 -22.48 -19.41 -4.25
N GLY A 170 -22.48 -20.58 -4.88
CA GLY A 170 -23.53 -21.03 -5.81
C GLY A 170 -24.57 -21.83 -5.03
N GLY A 171 -25.83 -21.40 -5.12
CA GLY A 171 -26.92 -21.78 -4.24
C GLY A 171 -27.36 -23.25 -4.27
N GLY A 172 -28.01 -23.63 -3.18
CA GLY A 172 -28.78 -24.86 -3.03
C GLY A 172 -29.88 -24.64 -2.01
N GLN A 173 -31.02 -24.13 -2.48
CA GLN A 173 -32.29 -24.16 -1.77
C GLN A 173 -32.65 -25.61 -1.43
N ALA A 174 -32.95 -25.89 -0.16
CA ALA A 174 -33.76 -27.03 0.22
C ALA A 174 -34.81 -26.55 1.23
N GLN A 175 -36.05 -26.84 0.86
CA GLN A 175 -37.30 -26.33 1.36
C GLN A 175 -38.00 -27.43 2.17
N GLY A 176 -38.66 -27.04 3.27
CA GLY A 176 -39.96 -27.62 3.65
C GLY A 176 -40.01 -28.63 4.81
N ASP A 177 -41.11 -28.46 5.58
CA ASP A 177 -41.78 -29.39 6.52
C ASP A 177 -41.14 -29.65 7.90
N GLY A 178 -41.82 -29.54 9.05
CA GLY A 178 -43.25 -29.50 9.35
C GLY A 178 -43.61 -30.61 10.37
N ARG A 179 -44.15 -30.22 11.54
CA ARG A 179 -44.83 -31.01 12.62
C ARG A 179 -44.04 -31.37 13.91
N GLY A 180 -44.56 -30.89 15.06
CA GLY A 180 -44.44 -31.54 16.39
C GLY A 180 -45.50 -32.66 16.56
N PRO A 181 -45.96 -33.06 17.77
CA PRO A 181 -45.64 -32.65 19.16
C PRO A 181 -45.37 -33.85 20.13
N SER A 182 -45.20 -33.60 21.46
CA SER A 182 -45.57 -34.42 22.66
C SER A 182 -44.51 -34.36 23.81
N GLY A 183 -44.88 -33.85 24.99
CA GLY A 183 -44.09 -33.90 26.25
C GLY A 183 -44.33 -35.18 27.08
N PRO A 184 -44.30 -35.21 28.44
CA PRO A 184 -43.71 -34.30 29.44
C PRO A 184 -42.88 -35.07 30.53
N LEU A 185 -42.67 -34.45 31.71
CA LEU A 185 -42.10 -34.96 33.00
C LEU A 185 -40.61 -34.62 33.18
N GLY A 186 -40.16 -33.94 34.23
CA GLY A 186 -40.77 -33.52 35.48
C GLY A 186 -39.66 -33.30 36.51
N SER A 187 -40.00 -32.59 37.60
CA SER A 187 -39.17 -32.23 38.74
C SER A 187 -38.06 -31.19 38.46
N GLY A 188 -37.92 -30.09 39.17
CA GLY A 188 -38.55 -29.68 40.41
C GLY A 188 -37.52 -28.93 41.24
N GLN A 189 -37.87 -27.70 41.60
CA GLN A 189 -37.61 -26.99 42.85
C GLN A 189 -37.19 -25.54 42.66
N VAL A 190 -37.55 -24.78 43.68
CA VAL A 190 -38.16 -23.45 43.63
C VAL A 190 -37.46 -22.55 44.65
N ILE A 191 -36.99 -21.39 44.16
CA ILE A 191 -36.97 -20.04 44.82
C ILE A 191 -36.06 -19.97 46.09
N PRO A 192 -35.97 -18.89 46.90
CA PRO A 192 -35.88 -17.42 46.70
C PRO A 192 -34.70 -16.73 47.45
N GLY A 193 -34.27 -15.56 46.95
CA GLY A 193 -34.29 -14.37 47.80
C GLY A 193 -32.99 -13.56 48.04
N TYR A 194 -33.20 -12.24 47.98
CA TYR A 194 -32.58 -11.11 48.70
C TYR A 194 -31.25 -10.50 48.27
N THR A 195 -31.31 -9.17 48.33
CA THR A 195 -30.45 -8.07 47.88
C THR A 195 -29.58 -7.50 49.03
N HIS A 196 -28.84 -6.40 48.74
CA HIS A 196 -28.16 -5.43 49.66
C HIS A 196 -26.67 -5.78 49.99
N THR A 197 -25.64 -4.91 50.02
CA THR A 197 -25.44 -3.43 49.98
C THR A 197 -23.91 -3.08 49.87
N PRO A 198 -23.39 -1.81 50.02
CA PRO A 198 -22.18 -1.33 49.34
C PRO A 198 -21.00 -1.06 50.32
N ALA A 199 -19.99 -0.31 49.85
CA ALA A 199 -18.98 0.48 50.60
C ALA A 199 -17.50 0.02 50.52
N GLN A 200 -16.63 1.04 50.49
CA GLN A 200 -15.17 1.07 50.24
C GLN A 200 -14.32 0.70 51.50
N PRO A 201 -13.00 1.01 51.54
CA PRO A 201 -11.82 0.14 51.39
C PRO A 201 -11.13 -0.24 52.75
N PRO A 202 -10.06 -1.06 52.75
CA PRO A 202 -8.75 -0.50 53.15
C PRO A 202 -7.51 -1.12 52.45
N LEU A 203 -6.37 -0.44 52.63
CA LEU A 203 -5.02 -0.79 52.19
C LEU A 203 -4.52 -2.16 52.70
N GLY A 204 -3.76 -2.87 51.86
CA GLY A 204 -2.87 -3.96 52.29
C GLY A 204 -2.10 -4.60 51.11
N GLN A 205 -0.79 -4.40 51.04
CA GLN A 205 0.18 -5.23 50.27
C GLN A 205 0.37 -6.61 50.98
N PRO A 206 1.23 -7.55 50.50
CA PRO A 206 1.54 -8.07 49.15
C PRO A 206 1.40 -9.63 49.07
N GLY A 207 1.32 -10.21 47.86
CA GLY A 207 1.75 -11.60 47.62
C GLY A 207 0.82 -12.57 46.85
N HIS A 208 1.38 -13.10 45.75
CA HIS A 208 1.30 -14.49 45.24
C HIS A 208 0.06 -15.05 44.48
N SER A 209 0.31 -15.31 43.18
CA SER A 209 0.08 -16.54 42.38
C SER A 209 -1.33 -17.14 42.14
N GLY A 210 -1.59 -17.39 40.84
CA GLY A 210 -2.56 -18.36 40.28
C GLY A 210 -3.90 -17.73 39.89
N THR A 211 -4.59 -18.02 38.78
CA THR A 211 -4.53 -19.07 37.74
C THR A 211 -5.42 -18.60 36.56
N GLY A 212 -5.14 -19.06 35.34
CA GLY A 212 -5.95 -18.79 34.15
C GLY A 212 -5.16 -19.14 32.89
N GLN A 213 -4.98 -20.43 32.56
CA GLN A 213 -5.94 -21.26 31.85
C GLN A 213 -6.07 -20.87 30.35
N MET A 214 -5.53 -21.77 29.52
CA MET A 214 -5.90 -22.11 28.14
C MET A 214 -5.65 -21.11 27.00
N GLY A 215 -4.78 -21.52 26.07
CA GLY A 215 -5.03 -21.36 24.62
C GLY A 215 -3.93 -20.69 23.80
N GLY A 216 -3.17 -21.49 23.04
CA GLY A 216 -2.62 -21.12 21.73
C GLY A 216 -1.58 -19.98 21.66
N ASP A 217 -0.31 -20.35 21.61
CA ASP A 217 0.91 -19.53 21.46
C ASP A 217 1.05 -18.69 20.17
N LEU A 218 0.07 -17.84 19.84
CA LEU A 218 0.24 -16.76 18.84
C LEU A 218 -0.32 -15.39 19.27
N GLY A 219 -1.06 -15.31 20.39
CA GLY A 219 -1.53 -14.05 20.97
C GLY A 219 -0.62 -13.43 22.03
N GLY A 220 0.26 -14.22 22.66
CA GLY A 220 1.10 -13.78 23.79
C GLY A 220 2.24 -12.83 23.40
N LEU A 221 2.76 -12.93 22.18
CA LEU A 221 3.82 -12.05 21.67
C LEU A 221 3.29 -10.67 21.27
N LEU A 222 2.09 -10.56 20.68
CA LEU A 222 1.49 -9.25 20.42
C LEU A 222 1.04 -8.56 21.72
N GLY A 223 0.54 -9.32 22.70
CA GLY A 223 0.18 -8.79 24.01
C GLY A 223 1.37 -8.31 24.84
N SER A 224 2.55 -8.92 24.68
CA SER A 224 3.78 -8.46 25.34
C SER A 224 4.44 -7.29 24.62
N LEU A 225 4.31 -7.18 23.30
CA LEU A 225 4.80 -6.04 22.51
C LEU A 225 3.99 -4.77 22.78
N ASN A 226 2.66 -4.86 22.90
CA ASN A 226 1.82 -3.72 23.24
C ASN A 226 2.12 -3.17 24.65
N ARG A 227 2.57 -4.03 25.57
CA ARG A 227 2.96 -3.66 26.94
C ARG A 227 4.41 -3.16 27.04
N ALA A 228 5.25 -3.46 26.05
CA ALA A 228 6.62 -2.98 26.00
C ALA A 228 6.74 -1.57 25.40
N LEU A 229 5.70 -1.09 24.71
CA LEU A 229 5.65 0.23 24.05
C LEU A 229 4.77 1.25 24.78
N ASP A 230 3.89 0.78 25.67
CA ASP A 230 2.99 1.60 26.49
C ASP A 230 3.64 1.81 27.86
N GLN A 231 4.34 2.94 28.02
CA GLN A 231 5.17 3.18 29.21
C GLN A 231 4.35 3.72 30.40
N ASP A 232 3.18 4.33 30.17
CA ASP A 232 2.31 4.89 31.20
C ASP A 232 0.92 4.23 31.33
N GLY A 233 0.57 3.32 30.41
CA GLY A 233 -0.56 2.40 30.55
C GLY A 233 -1.89 2.95 30.08
N ASP A 234 -1.89 3.94 29.18
CA ASP A 234 -3.10 4.62 28.70
C ASP A 234 -3.66 4.05 27.38
N GLY A 235 -2.93 3.14 26.73
CA GLY A 235 -3.33 2.48 25.48
C GLY A 235 -3.08 3.28 24.20
N SER A 236 -2.32 4.39 24.25
CA SER A 236 -2.07 5.29 23.12
C SER A 236 -0.57 5.39 22.77
N ALA A 237 -0.02 4.37 22.12
CA ALA A 237 1.38 4.34 21.64
C ALA A 237 1.78 5.50 20.68
N LEU A 238 0.81 6.30 20.21
CA LEU A 238 1.05 7.46 19.36
C LEU A 238 1.44 8.72 20.17
N ASP A 239 1.05 8.83 21.43
CA ASP A 239 1.39 9.98 22.28
C ASP A 239 2.85 9.90 22.77
N ASP A 240 3.29 8.70 23.15
CA ASP A 240 4.68 8.42 23.57
C ASP A 240 5.72 8.69 22.45
N LEU A 241 5.34 8.40 21.20
CA LEU A 241 6.19 8.61 20.03
C LEU A 241 6.38 10.10 19.72
N VAL A 242 5.39 10.93 20.08
CA VAL A 242 5.47 12.39 19.99
C VAL A 242 6.31 12.96 21.15
N GLY A 243 6.24 12.36 22.34
CA GLY A 243 7.05 12.71 23.50
C GLY A 243 8.57 12.48 23.31
N MET A 244 8.96 11.47 22.52
CA MET A 244 10.38 11.11 22.33
C MET A 244 11.14 12.03 21.36
N PHE A 245 10.45 12.74 20.45
CA PHE A 245 11.06 13.66 19.47
C PHE A 245 10.90 15.14 19.83
N GLY A 246 10.02 15.47 20.78
CA GLY A 246 9.79 16.82 21.29
C GLY A 246 10.70 17.16 22.46
N GLY A 247 11.98 17.40 22.18
CA GLY A 247 12.96 17.82 23.19
C GLY A 247 12.45 18.93 24.12
N ARG A 248 12.29 18.55 25.39
CA ARG A 248 12.36 19.33 26.63
C ARG A 248 12.74 20.81 26.43
N ARG A 249 11.73 21.70 26.54
CA ARG A 249 11.91 23.10 26.96
C ARG A 249 10.79 23.47 27.93
N ARG A 250 10.98 23.25 29.22
CA ARG A 250 11.52 24.22 30.18
C ARG A 250 11.85 23.51 31.49
#